data_AF-A0A1V6ABC4-F1
#
_entry.id   AF-A0A1V6ABC4-F1
#
_cell.length_a   1.000
_cell.length_b   1.000
_cell.length_c   1.000
_cell.angle_alpha   90.00
_cell.angle_beta   90.00
_cell.angle_gamma   90.00
#
_symmetry.space_group_name_H-M   'P 1'
#
loop_
_entity.id
_entity.type
_entity.pdbx_description
1 polymer ?
#
loop_
_entity_poly.entity_id
_entity_poly.type
_entity_poly.pdbx_seq_one_letter_code
_entity_poly.pdbx_strand_id
1 'polypeptide(L)'
;MNNDLSKIERGAYTVYFNKKDETVVLELLKCLEDAEKNICDVFCLKVPYICTFFLLESAEELESIMGVTPKIGEKLRVDYRSSTILFYMDRIRSENIGEAALKELGHLIFNNMVDERENAVRQWRSPSWLREGFALQLSYLSRIDREDWLKTGWLELQSIYKEGKLIPLSVLEKDINYIPNPTRRYLALFQAYFMVRLLIVTCGDCFFENYANTMRRMPDSPANEVFLKFTNTDFEKFYGMFKICVENNADLMPA
;
A
#
# COMPACT_ATOMS: atom_id res chain seq x y z
N MET A 1 29.33 19.51 0.85
CA MET A 1 29.07 19.44 2.31
C MET A 1 28.96 17.97 2.64
N ASN A 2 29.71 17.46 3.63
CA ASN A 2 29.41 16.15 4.22
C ASN A 2 28.10 16.31 4.97
N ASN A 3 26.99 15.86 4.38
CA ASN A 3 25.75 15.69 5.12
C ASN A 3 25.90 14.40 5.92
N ASP A 4 26.51 14.49 7.10
CA ASP A 4 26.46 13.40 8.06
C ASP A 4 25.00 13.27 8.52
N LEU A 5 24.26 12.35 7.91
CA LEU A 5 22.90 12.03 8.30
C LEU A 5 22.92 11.48 9.74
N SER A 6 22.04 12.03 10.57
CA SER A 6 21.71 11.45 11.87
C SER A 6 20.99 10.12 11.67
N LYS A 7 21.09 9.23 12.67
CA LYS A 7 20.45 7.91 12.67
C LYS A 7 19.68 7.69 13.96
N ILE A 8 18.44 7.21 13.86
CA ILE A 8 17.66 6.68 14.98
C ILE A 8 17.21 5.26 14.62
N GLU A 9 17.34 4.34 15.58
CA GLU A 9 16.84 2.96 15.48
C GLU A 9 15.74 2.75 16.51
N ARG A 10 14.62 2.15 16.07
CA ARG A 10 13.50 1.86 16.95
C ARG A 10 12.75 0.62 16.48
N GLY A 11 12.83 -0.45 17.26
CA GLY A 11 12.25 -1.74 16.89
C GLY A 11 12.82 -2.25 15.56
N ALA A 12 11.94 -2.51 14.60
CA ALA A 12 12.31 -2.98 13.26
C ALA A 12 12.69 -1.86 12.28
N TYR A 13 12.63 -0.59 12.71
CA TYR A 13 12.78 0.55 11.82
C TYR A 13 14.09 1.30 12.11
N THR A 14 14.82 1.61 11.04
CA THR A 14 15.99 2.48 11.08
C THR A 14 15.70 3.72 10.24
N VAL A 15 15.95 4.91 10.78
CA VAL A 15 15.70 6.17 10.07
C VAL A 15 16.98 7.00 10.00
N TYR A 16 17.40 7.34 8.79
CA TYR A 16 18.49 8.27 8.50
C TYR A 16 17.91 9.62 8.05
N PHE A 17 18.40 10.73 8.60
CA PHE A 17 17.78 12.04 8.41
C PHE A 17 18.74 13.20 8.68
N ASN A 18 18.41 14.38 8.17
CA ASN A 18 19.09 15.61 8.56
C ASN A 18 18.60 16.06 9.94
N LYS A 19 19.50 16.45 10.86
CA LYS A 19 19.16 16.79 12.26
C LYS A 19 18.02 17.81 12.41
N LYS A 20 17.85 18.71 11.43
CA LYS A 20 16.74 19.68 11.42
C LYS A 20 15.35 19.05 11.34
N ASP A 21 15.24 17.82 10.83
CA ASP A 21 13.98 17.10 10.61
C ASP A 21 13.69 16.09 11.75
N GLU A 22 14.38 16.17 12.89
CA GLU A 22 14.24 15.26 14.04
C GLU A 22 12.79 15.11 14.53
N THR A 23 12.04 16.22 14.60
CA THR A 23 10.62 16.19 15.00
C THR A 23 9.77 15.32 14.06
N VAL A 24 10.01 15.42 12.75
CA VAL A 24 9.28 14.65 11.73
C VAL A 24 9.63 13.16 11.83
N VAL A 25 10.89 12.85 12.16
CA VAL A 25 11.33 11.45 12.39
C VAL A 25 10.64 10.83 13.59
N LEU A 26 10.50 11.57 14.69
CA LEU A 26 9.80 11.08 15.88
C LEU A 26 8.31 10.84 15.60
N GLU A 27 7.67 11.69 14.79
CA GLU A 27 6.30 11.47 14.31
C GLU A 27 6.19 10.22 13.44
N LEU A 28 7.07 10.08 12.44
CA LEU A 28 7.12 8.91 11.58
C LEU A 28 7.30 7.60 12.39
N LEU A 29 8.29 7.56 13.28
CA LEU A 29 8.58 6.39 14.10
C LEU A 29 7.38 6.03 14.98
N LYS A 30 6.73 7.02 15.58
CA LYS A 30 5.52 6.79 16.37
C LYS A 30 4.40 6.18 15.51
N CYS A 31 4.16 6.70 14.30
CA CYS A 31 3.17 6.13 13.39
C CYS A 31 3.47 4.67 13.02
N LEU A 32 4.75 4.34 12.79
CA LEU A 32 5.19 2.98 12.47
C LEU A 32 5.02 2.03 13.67
N GLU A 33 5.35 2.47 14.88
CA GLU A 33 5.16 1.72 16.12
C GLU A 33 3.68 1.46 16.41
N ASP A 34 2.84 2.51 16.33
CA ASP A 34 1.40 2.42 16.58
C ASP A 34 0.71 1.47 15.57
N ALA A 35 1.26 1.35 14.36
CA ALA A 35 0.75 0.46 13.31
C ALA A 35 1.36 -0.95 13.32
N GLU A 36 2.42 -1.23 14.08
CA GLU A 36 3.23 -2.45 13.95
C GLU A 36 2.40 -3.74 14.09
N LYS A 37 1.50 -3.78 15.07
CA LYS A 37 0.60 -4.92 15.26
C LYS A 37 -0.27 -5.14 14.02
N ASN A 38 -0.90 -4.09 13.50
CA ASN A 38 -1.76 -4.18 12.33
C ASN A 38 -0.98 -4.56 11.07
N ILE A 39 0.28 -4.12 10.93
CA ILE A 39 1.17 -4.55 9.85
C ILE A 39 1.37 -6.06 9.91
N CYS A 40 1.67 -6.59 11.10
CA CYS A 40 1.85 -8.03 11.29
C CYS A 40 0.55 -8.80 11.01
N ASP A 41 -0.59 -8.31 11.50
CA ASP A 41 -1.89 -8.97 11.34
C ASP A 41 -2.32 -8.99 9.86
N VAL A 42 -2.25 -7.86 9.15
CA VAL A 42 -2.65 -7.75 7.73
C VAL A 42 -1.78 -8.60 6.82
N PHE A 43 -0.47 -8.64 7.05
CA PHE A 43 0.50 -9.37 6.23
C PHE A 43 0.89 -10.74 6.80
N CYS A 44 0.24 -11.18 7.88
CA CYS A 44 0.49 -12.47 8.54
C CYS A 44 1.96 -12.65 8.96
N LEU A 45 2.62 -11.58 9.42
CA LEU A 45 4.04 -11.62 9.75
C LEU A 45 4.28 -12.21 11.14
N LYS A 46 5.24 -13.13 11.24
CA LYS A 46 5.65 -13.73 12.53
C LYS A 46 6.52 -12.81 13.38
N VAL A 47 7.18 -11.86 12.72
CA VAL A 47 8.03 -10.84 13.33
C VAL A 47 7.83 -9.53 12.59
N PRO A 48 8.03 -8.37 13.25
CA PRO A 48 7.98 -7.08 12.59
C PRO A 48 8.87 -7.00 11.35
N TYR A 49 8.38 -6.32 10.31
CA TYR A 49 9.10 -6.18 9.06
C TYR A 49 10.23 -5.16 9.19
N ILE A 50 11.46 -5.57 8.92
CA ILE A 50 12.62 -4.69 9.02
C ILE A 50 12.68 -3.77 7.80
N CYS A 51 12.69 -2.46 8.04
CA CYS A 51 12.73 -1.45 6.98
C CYS A 51 13.63 -0.28 7.36
N THR A 52 14.38 0.22 6.37
CA THR A 52 15.19 1.43 6.51
C THR A 52 14.51 2.60 5.81
N PHE A 53 14.48 3.75 6.46
CA PHE A 53 13.97 5.00 5.91
C PHE A 53 15.09 6.02 5.78
N PHE A 54 15.13 6.72 4.66
CA PHE A 54 15.98 7.89 4.45
C PHE A 54 15.09 9.11 4.24
N LEU A 55 15.25 10.15 5.05
CA LEU A 55 14.63 11.45 4.86
C LEU A 55 15.71 12.37 4.30
N LEU A 56 15.81 12.37 2.97
CA LEU A 56 16.77 13.17 2.22
C LEU A 56 16.22 14.58 2.05
N GLU A 57 17.09 15.58 2.07
CA GLU A 57 16.69 16.97 1.89
C GLU A 57 16.05 17.20 0.52
N SER A 58 16.63 16.60 -0.52
CA SER A 58 16.15 16.70 -1.89
C SER A 58 16.46 15.46 -2.72
N ALA A 59 15.91 15.41 -3.92
CA ALA A 59 16.14 14.30 -4.83
C ALA A 59 17.57 14.30 -5.43
N GLU A 60 18.25 15.44 -5.44
CA GLU A 60 19.66 15.54 -5.87
C GLU A 60 20.60 14.86 -4.87
N GLU A 61 20.27 14.85 -3.58
CA GLU A 61 21.03 14.12 -2.56
C GLU A 61 21.03 12.61 -2.84
N LEU A 62 19.90 12.06 -3.29
CA LEU A 62 19.81 10.67 -3.74
C LEU A 62 20.76 10.35 -4.89
N GLU A 63 20.81 11.21 -5.92
CA GLU A 63 21.69 11.00 -7.06
C GLU A 63 23.15 10.95 -6.61
N SER A 64 23.52 11.78 -5.63
CA SER A 64 24.87 11.77 -5.05
C SER A 64 25.18 10.51 -4.23
N ILE A 65 24.19 9.90 -3.57
CA ILE A 65 24.36 8.72 -2.70
C ILE A 65 24.26 7.42 -3.49
N MET A 66 23.28 7.31 -4.37
CA MET A 66 22.93 6.08 -5.07
C MET A 66 23.36 6.06 -6.53
N GLY A 67 23.75 7.21 -7.11
CA GLY A 67 24.09 7.31 -8.53
C GLY A 67 22.89 7.14 -9.47
N VAL A 68 21.67 7.37 -8.97
CA VAL A 68 20.44 7.16 -9.74
C VAL A 68 19.62 8.44 -9.82
N THR A 69 19.40 8.94 -11.03
CA THR A 69 18.62 10.14 -11.28
C THR A 69 17.14 9.96 -10.86
N PRO A 70 16.56 10.91 -10.11
CA PRO A 70 15.12 10.95 -9.82
C PRO A 70 14.27 11.07 -11.08
N LYS A 71 13.14 10.37 -11.12
CA LYS A 71 12.12 10.55 -12.17
C LYS A 71 11.42 11.90 -11.98
N ILE A 72 10.93 12.48 -13.07
CA ILE A 72 10.17 13.74 -13.03
C ILE A 72 8.94 13.56 -12.12
N GLY A 73 8.81 14.43 -11.12
CA GLY A 73 7.70 14.41 -10.16
C GLY A 73 7.77 13.29 -9.10
N GLU A 74 8.87 12.53 -9.03
CA GLU A 74 9.08 11.52 -8.00
C GLU A 74 9.18 12.18 -6.63
N LYS A 75 8.36 11.76 -5.66
CA LYS A 75 8.35 12.31 -4.29
C LYS A 75 9.12 11.43 -3.29
N LEU A 76 9.25 10.16 -3.62
CA LEU A 76 9.91 9.14 -2.84
C LEU A 76 10.40 8.02 -3.77
N ARG A 77 11.33 7.21 -3.27
CA ARG A 77 11.82 6.00 -3.92
C ARG A 77 11.71 4.82 -2.98
N VAL A 78 11.41 3.66 -3.54
CA VAL A 78 11.42 2.39 -2.82
C VAL A 78 12.47 1.48 -3.45
N ASP A 79 13.45 1.04 -2.66
CA ASP A 79 14.36 -0.04 -3.01
C ASP A 79 13.88 -1.32 -2.33
N TYR A 80 13.22 -2.17 -3.12
CA TYR A 80 12.67 -3.44 -2.67
C TYR A 80 13.76 -4.42 -2.20
N ARG A 81 14.98 -4.36 -2.78
CA ARG A 81 16.04 -5.34 -2.47
C ARG A 81 16.64 -5.12 -1.09
N SER A 82 16.85 -3.86 -0.72
CA SER A 82 17.40 -3.47 0.57
C SER A 82 16.34 -3.14 1.61
N SER A 83 15.06 -3.36 1.31
CA SER A 83 13.93 -2.96 2.16
C SER A 83 14.04 -1.51 2.62
N THR A 84 14.24 -0.61 1.65
CA THR A 84 14.53 0.80 1.92
C THR A 84 13.53 1.73 1.26
N ILE A 85 13.07 2.74 1.99
CA ILE A 85 12.20 3.81 1.50
C ILE A 85 12.92 5.14 1.66
N LEU A 86 13.04 5.91 0.58
CA LEU A 86 13.74 7.18 0.55
C LEU A 86 12.75 8.30 0.22
N PHE A 87 12.60 9.24 1.12
CA PHE A 87 11.75 10.41 0.99
C PHE A 87 12.55 11.63 0.58
N TYR A 88 12.00 12.44 -0.34
CA TYR A 88 12.54 13.75 -0.66
C TYR A 88 11.75 14.81 0.11
N MET A 89 12.32 15.30 1.21
CA MET A 89 11.62 16.15 2.16
C MET A 89 11.14 17.47 1.53
N ASP A 90 11.87 18.02 0.57
CA ASP A 90 11.45 19.16 -0.24
C ASP A 90 10.11 18.95 -1.00
N ARG A 91 9.75 17.69 -1.30
CA ARG A 91 8.57 17.33 -2.09
C ARG A 91 7.39 16.80 -1.29
N ILE A 92 7.60 16.35 -0.05
CA ILE A 92 6.56 15.75 0.80
C ILE A 92 6.27 16.51 2.09
N ARG A 93 6.94 17.63 2.36
CA ARG A 93 6.80 18.38 3.63
C ARG A 93 5.36 18.80 3.98
N SER A 94 4.48 18.93 2.99
CA SER A 94 3.07 19.26 3.18
C SER A 94 2.15 18.04 3.33
N GLU A 95 2.69 16.83 3.23
CA GLU A 95 1.96 15.56 3.30
C GLU A 95 2.10 14.94 4.69
N ASN A 96 1.13 14.10 5.07
CA ASN A 96 1.26 13.28 6.28
C ASN A 96 2.32 12.19 6.01
N ILE A 97 3.50 12.36 6.60
CA ILE A 97 4.62 11.44 6.38
C ILE A 97 4.30 10.02 6.83
N GLY A 98 3.49 9.85 7.89
CA GLY A 98 3.05 8.56 8.37
C GLY A 98 2.16 7.84 7.36
N GLU A 99 1.23 8.56 6.71
CA GLU A 99 0.38 8.02 5.64
C GLU A 99 1.22 7.54 4.46
N ALA A 100 2.16 8.38 3.97
CA ALA A 100 3.06 7.99 2.88
C ALA A 100 3.94 6.80 3.27
N ALA A 101 4.53 6.79 4.46
CA ALA A 101 5.40 5.72 4.91
C ALA A 101 4.69 4.39 5.10
N LEU A 102 3.51 4.37 5.72
CA LEU A 102 2.74 3.15 5.90
C LEU A 102 2.24 2.60 4.56
N LYS A 103 1.87 3.47 3.62
CA LYS A 103 1.49 3.05 2.27
C LYS A 103 2.65 2.35 1.56
N GLU A 104 3.81 2.99 1.48
CA GLU A 104 4.97 2.44 0.79
C GLU A 104 5.56 1.23 1.50
N LEU A 105 5.52 1.18 2.84
CA LEU A 105 5.87 -0.02 3.59
C LEU A 105 4.93 -1.19 3.24
N GLY A 106 3.63 -0.93 3.09
CA GLY A 106 2.67 -1.93 2.63
C GLY A 106 2.99 -2.45 1.23
N HIS A 107 3.34 -1.57 0.29
CA HIS A 107 3.79 -1.99 -1.05
C HIS A 107 5.11 -2.77 -1.00
N LEU A 108 6.05 -2.38 -0.16
CA LEU A 108 7.34 -3.05 0.03
C LEU A 108 7.15 -4.47 0.57
N ILE A 109 6.38 -4.63 1.65
CA ILE A 109 6.04 -5.95 2.22
C ILE A 109 5.33 -6.80 1.18
N PHE A 110 4.30 -6.25 0.52
CA PHE A 110 3.55 -6.96 -0.51
C PHE A 110 4.49 -7.50 -1.59
N ASN A 111 5.29 -6.62 -2.18
CA ASN A 111 6.16 -6.95 -3.31
C ASN A 111 7.22 -7.98 -2.91
N ASN A 112 7.87 -7.81 -1.76
CA ASN A 112 8.93 -8.71 -1.31
C ASN A 112 8.39 -10.11 -0.94
N MET A 113 7.21 -10.18 -0.31
CA MET A 113 6.62 -11.46 0.10
C MET A 113 6.07 -12.24 -1.09
N VAL A 114 5.49 -11.55 -2.08
CA VAL A 114 4.92 -12.15 -3.29
C VAL A 114 6.00 -12.50 -4.33
N ASP A 115 7.23 -11.97 -4.20
CA ASP A 115 8.24 -11.92 -5.27
C ASP A 115 7.66 -11.26 -6.53
N GLU A 116 7.14 -10.05 -6.34
CA GLU A 116 6.50 -9.30 -7.42
C GLU A 116 7.46 -9.00 -8.55
N ARG A 117 6.92 -9.04 -9.77
CA ARG A 117 7.64 -8.77 -11.00
C ARG A 117 6.88 -7.76 -11.82
N GLU A 118 7.61 -6.79 -12.33
CA GLU A 118 7.10 -5.84 -13.31
C GLU A 118 7.05 -6.58 -14.67
N ASN A 119 5.84 -6.99 -15.07
CA ASN A 119 5.62 -7.74 -16.32
C ASN A 119 5.64 -6.81 -17.55
N ALA A 120 5.29 -5.55 -17.36
CA ALA A 120 5.41 -4.47 -18.33
C ALA A 120 5.57 -3.15 -17.57
N VAL A 121 5.91 -2.06 -18.26
CA VAL A 121 6.13 -0.74 -17.63
C VAL A 121 4.93 -0.37 -16.74
N ARG A 122 5.19 -0.34 -15.42
CA ARG A 122 4.26 -0.08 -14.32
C ARG A 122 3.07 -1.02 -14.25
N GLN A 123 3.22 -2.24 -14.75
CA GLN A 123 2.26 -3.32 -14.60
C GLN A 123 2.90 -4.47 -13.85
N TRP A 124 2.29 -4.80 -12.73
CA TRP A 124 2.74 -5.85 -11.83
C TRP A 124 1.96 -7.12 -12.10
N ARG A 125 2.47 -8.24 -11.62
CA ARG A 125 1.80 -9.53 -11.79
C ARG A 125 0.50 -9.57 -11.00
N SER A 126 0.50 -9.11 -9.75
CA SER A 126 -0.74 -8.91 -9.00
C SER A 126 -1.51 -7.69 -9.51
N PRO A 127 -2.85 -7.76 -9.53
CA PRO A 127 -3.68 -6.64 -9.97
C PRO A 127 -3.53 -5.43 -9.03
N SER A 128 -3.68 -4.23 -9.59
CA SER A 128 -3.47 -2.99 -8.83
C SER A 128 -4.40 -2.86 -7.62
N TRP A 129 -5.66 -3.30 -7.72
CA TRP A 129 -6.59 -3.25 -6.58
C TRP A 129 -6.12 -4.06 -5.38
N LEU A 130 -5.44 -5.19 -5.61
CA LEU A 130 -4.95 -6.04 -4.53
C LEU A 130 -3.74 -5.37 -3.87
N ARG A 131 -2.79 -4.89 -4.67
CA ARG A 131 -1.58 -4.20 -4.19
C ARG A 131 -1.90 -2.91 -3.46
N GLU A 132 -2.69 -2.03 -4.07
CA GLU A 132 -3.13 -0.78 -3.44
C GLU A 132 -4.02 -1.06 -2.24
N GLY A 133 -4.95 -2.02 -2.33
CA GLY A 133 -5.86 -2.34 -1.24
C GLY A 133 -5.14 -2.78 0.03
N PHE A 134 -4.10 -3.62 -0.09
CA PHE A 134 -3.24 -4.03 1.03
C PHE A 134 -2.42 -2.86 1.60
N ALA A 135 -1.80 -2.04 0.75
CA ALA A 135 -1.08 -0.86 1.22
C ALA A 135 -1.98 0.16 1.94
N LEU A 136 -3.21 0.33 1.45
CA LEU A 136 -4.20 1.21 2.06
C LEU A 136 -4.71 0.67 3.42
N GLN A 137 -4.64 -0.65 3.68
CA GLN A 137 -4.90 -1.20 5.02
C GLN A 137 -3.92 -0.66 6.07
N LEU A 138 -2.74 -0.20 5.67
CA LEU A 138 -1.79 0.40 6.60
C LEU A 138 -1.90 1.93 6.59
N SER A 139 -1.92 2.52 5.40
CA SER A 139 -1.96 3.97 5.18
C SER A 139 -3.10 4.65 5.93
N TYR A 140 -4.27 4.01 6.06
CA TYR A 140 -5.41 4.62 6.74
C TYR A 140 -5.21 4.79 8.26
N LEU A 141 -4.29 4.02 8.87
CA LEU A 141 -4.09 4.00 10.33
C LEU A 141 -3.46 5.29 10.86
N SER A 142 -2.65 5.97 10.05
CA SER A 142 -2.01 7.25 10.42
C SER A 142 -2.91 8.47 10.22
N ARG A 143 -4.12 8.28 9.68
CA ARG A 143 -5.07 9.37 9.46
C ARG A 143 -5.76 9.77 10.75
N ILE A 144 -5.83 11.07 11.01
CA ILE A 144 -6.59 11.63 12.14
C ILE A 144 -8.10 11.44 11.90
N ASP A 145 -8.54 11.59 10.66
CA ASP A 145 -9.93 11.48 10.22
C ASP A 145 -10.32 10.07 9.73
N ARG A 146 -9.59 9.03 10.15
CA ARG A 146 -9.69 7.67 9.57
C ARG A 146 -11.12 7.10 9.53
N GLU A 147 -11.91 7.31 10.58
CA GLU A 147 -13.29 6.80 10.67
C GLU A 147 -14.20 7.52 9.68
N ASP A 148 -14.11 8.84 9.61
CA ASP A 148 -14.88 9.67 8.67
C ASP A 148 -14.46 9.42 7.23
N TRP A 149 -13.16 9.19 6.99
CA TRP A 149 -12.61 8.85 5.68
C TRP A 149 -13.20 7.54 5.16
N LEU A 150 -13.21 6.49 5.99
CA LEU A 150 -13.77 5.18 5.64
C LEU A 150 -15.29 5.25 5.44
N LYS A 151 -16.00 5.94 6.34
CA LYS A 151 -17.45 6.07 6.27
C LYS A 151 -17.86 6.82 5.00
N THR A 152 -17.19 7.93 4.70
CA THR A 152 -17.41 8.69 3.46
C THR A 152 -17.15 7.83 2.23
N GLY A 153 -16.02 7.12 2.18
CA GLY A 153 -15.68 6.25 1.06
C GLY A 153 -16.68 5.12 0.84
N TRP A 154 -17.18 4.50 1.92
CA TRP A 154 -18.18 3.45 1.83
C TRP A 154 -19.52 3.97 1.30
N LEU A 155 -19.99 5.11 1.83
CA LEU A 155 -21.22 5.76 1.37
C LEU A 155 -21.12 6.20 -0.10
N GLU A 156 -19.95 6.69 -0.52
CA GLU A 156 -19.70 7.06 -1.91
C GLU A 156 -19.77 5.84 -2.85
N LEU A 157 -19.18 4.71 -2.46
CA LEU A 157 -19.27 3.46 -3.24
C LEU A 157 -20.72 2.99 -3.39
N GLN A 158 -21.55 3.12 -2.35
CA GLN A 158 -22.97 2.79 -2.41
C GLN A 158 -23.76 3.71 -3.35
N SER A 159 -23.50 5.01 -3.28
CA SER A 159 -24.13 5.99 -4.19
C SER A 159 -23.78 5.68 -5.64
N ILE A 160 -22.49 5.45 -5.91
CA ILE A 160 -21.98 5.19 -7.25
C ILE A 160 -22.42 3.82 -7.78
N TYR A 161 -22.62 2.82 -6.91
CA TYR A 161 -23.22 1.53 -7.28
C TYR A 161 -24.63 1.69 -7.84
N LYS A 162 -25.48 2.48 -7.18
CA LYS A 162 -26.85 2.77 -7.64
C LYS A 162 -26.89 3.43 -9.02
N GLU A 163 -25.85 4.18 -9.35
CA GLU A 163 -25.68 4.81 -10.67
C GLU A 163 -25.04 3.87 -11.72
N GLY A 164 -24.68 2.63 -11.36
CA GLY A 164 -23.98 1.70 -12.24
C GLY A 164 -22.56 2.14 -12.60
N LYS A 165 -21.93 2.98 -11.77
CA LYS A 165 -20.67 3.68 -12.07
C LYS A 165 -19.47 3.19 -11.26
N LEU A 166 -19.58 2.06 -10.55
CA LEU A 166 -18.43 1.43 -9.90
C LEU A 166 -17.29 1.23 -10.90
N ILE A 167 -16.06 1.28 -10.42
CA ILE A 167 -14.89 1.13 -11.28
C ILE A 167 -14.83 -0.32 -11.76
N PRO A 168 -14.89 -0.59 -13.08
CA PRO A 168 -14.86 -1.96 -13.58
C PRO A 168 -13.59 -2.70 -13.15
N LEU A 169 -13.69 -4.01 -12.93
CA LEU A 169 -12.54 -4.84 -12.55
C LEU A 169 -11.38 -4.72 -13.54
N SER A 170 -11.66 -4.72 -14.84
CA SER A 170 -10.64 -4.53 -15.89
C SER A 170 -9.86 -3.22 -15.83
N VAL A 171 -10.40 -2.20 -15.13
CA VAL A 171 -9.70 -0.95 -14.82
C VAL A 171 -8.91 -1.08 -13.53
N LEU A 172 -9.49 -1.71 -12.51
CA LEU A 172 -8.86 -1.98 -11.21
C LEU A 172 -7.68 -2.96 -11.26
N GLU A 173 -7.63 -3.84 -12.26
CA GLU A 173 -6.49 -4.73 -12.48
C GLU A 173 -5.26 -3.97 -12.99
N LYS A 174 -5.47 -2.86 -13.70
CA LYS A 174 -4.41 -1.95 -14.19
C LYS A 174 -4.04 -0.94 -13.11
N ASP A 175 -2.88 -0.29 -13.27
CA ASP A 175 -2.39 0.71 -12.31
C ASP A 175 -3.44 1.80 -12.04
N ILE A 176 -4.01 1.78 -10.83
CA ILE A 176 -5.05 2.71 -10.38
C ILE A 176 -4.52 4.16 -10.42
N ASN A 177 -3.22 4.36 -10.17
CA ASN A 177 -2.61 5.69 -10.14
C ASN A 177 -2.57 6.36 -11.53
N TYR A 178 -2.81 5.59 -12.60
CA TYR A 178 -2.92 6.09 -13.98
C TYR A 178 -4.32 6.52 -14.39
N ILE A 179 -5.34 6.33 -13.55
CA ILE A 179 -6.68 6.84 -13.82
C ILE A 179 -6.59 8.39 -13.90
N PRO A 180 -6.84 9.03 -15.06
CA PRO A 180 -6.53 10.46 -15.24
C PRO A 180 -7.41 11.38 -14.38
N ASN A 181 -8.67 11.01 -14.18
CA ASN A 181 -9.61 11.77 -13.37
C ASN A 181 -9.33 11.52 -11.87
N PRO A 182 -8.97 12.56 -11.08
CA PRO A 182 -8.62 12.38 -9.66
C PRO A 182 -9.75 11.81 -8.81
N THR A 183 -11.01 12.25 -9.02
CA THR A 183 -12.18 11.73 -8.30
C THR A 183 -12.39 10.24 -8.58
N ARG A 184 -12.28 9.84 -9.85
CA ARG A 184 -12.41 8.44 -10.27
C ARG A 184 -11.27 7.58 -9.73
N ARG A 185 -10.06 8.13 -9.65
CA ARG A 185 -8.90 7.48 -9.03
C ARG A 185 -9.13 7.27 -7.53
N TYR A 186 -9.63 8.29 -6.85
CA TYR A 186 -9.93 8.21 -5.43
C TYR A 186 -11.00 7.16 -5.11
N LEU A 187 -12.06 7.12 -5.91
CA LEU A 187 -13.07 6.06 -5.86
C LEU A 187 -12.47 4.66 -6.08
N ALA A 188 -11.54 4.51 -7.03
CA ALA A 188 -10.85 3.25 -7.28
C ALA A 188 -10.00 2.79 -6.08
N LEU A 189 -9.37 3.73 -5.37
CA LEU A 189 -8.61 3.44 -4.15
C LEU A 189 -9.54 2.99 -3.01
N PHE A 190 -10.69 3.64 -2.81
CA PHE A 190 -11.71 3.14 -1.86
C PHE A 190 -12.19 1.75 -2.23
N GLN A 191 -12.50 1.53 -3.51
CA GLN A 191 -12.94 0.22 -3.99
C GLN A 191 -11.88 -0.85 -3.71
N ALA A 192 -10.60 -0.55 -3.99
CA ALA A 192 -9.48 -1.43 -3.68
C ALA A 192 -9.35 -1.72 -2.17
N TYR A 193 -9.46 -0.70 -1.32
CA TYR A 193 -9.45 -0.85 0.14
C TYR A 193 -10.55 -1.80 0.61
N PHE A 194 -11.80 -1.54 0.24
CA PHE A 194 -12.94 -2.35 0.71
C PHE A 194 -12.98 -3.74 0.07
N MET A 195 -12.48 -3.91 -1.16
CA MET A 195 -12.25 -5.23 -1.74
C MET A 195 -11.25 -6.03 -0.91
N VAL A 196 -10.13 -5.44 -0.47
CA VAL A 196 -9.19 -6.14 0.43
C VAL A 196 -9.78 -6.36 1.82
N ARG A 197 -10.61 -5.45 2.36
CA ARG A 197 -11.37 -5.72 3.60
C ARG A 197 -12.25 -6.96 3.47
N LEU A 198 -13.05 -7.04 2.41
CA LEU A 198 -13.88 -8.21 2.14
C LEU A 198 -13.04 -9.48 2.04
N LEU A 199 -11.88 -9.40 1.38
CA LEU A 199 -10.96 -10.53 1.24
C LEU A 199 -10.43 -11.02 2.59
N ILE A 200 -9.98 -10.11 3.45
CA ILE A 200 -9.48 -10.43 4.80
C ILE A 200 -10.60 -11.06 5.64
N VAL A 201 -11.81 -10.48 5.62
CA VAL A 201 -12.95 -10.99 6.39
C VAL A 201 -13.43 -12.36 5.90
N THR A 202 -13.41 -12.61 4.59
CA THR A 202 -13.93 -13.85 4.00
C THR A 202 -12.92 -15.00 4.00
N CYS A 203 -11.64 -14.70 3.77
CA CYS A 203 -10.58 -15.71 3.66
C CYS A 203 -9.74 -15.86 4.93
N GLY A 204 -9.93 -14.97 5.92
CA GLY A 204 -9.27 -14.98 7.21
C GLY A 204 -7.82 -14.51 7.20
N ASP A 205 -7.22 -14.51 8.39
CA ASP A 205 -5.90 -13.96 8.71
C ASP A 205 -4.71 -14.70 8.06
N CYS A 206 -4.95 -15.68 7.19
CA CYS A 206 -3.90 -16.41 6.48
C CYS A 206 -3.94 -16.19 4.97
N PHE A 207 -4.85 -15.35 4.46
CA PHE A 207 -4.96 -15.12 3.02
C PHE A 207 -3.63 -14.65 2.42
N PHE A 208 -3.02 -13.61 2.99
CA PHE A 208 -1.85 -12.99 2.39
C PHE A 208 -0.66 -13.95 2.36
N GLU A 209 -0.37 -14.65 3.47
CA GLU A 209 0.70 -15.64 3.53
C GLU A 209 0.50 -16.74 2.47
N ASN A 210 -0.72 -17.26 2.32
CA ASN A 210 -1.00 -18.31 1.35
C ASN A 210 -0.92 -17.83 -0.10
N TYR A 211 -1.42 -16.62 -0.38
CA TYR A 211 -1.30 -15.99 -1.69
C TYR A 211 0.17 -15.78 -2.06
N ALA A 212 0.96 -15.16 -1.17
CA ALA A 212 2.38 -14.90 -1.36
C ALA A 212 3.19 -16.20 -1.55
N ASN A 213 2.94 -17.23 -0.74
CA ASN A 213 3.58 -18.54 -0.88
C ASN A 213 3.27 -19.20 -2.22
N THR A 214 2.02 -19.10 -2.69
CA THR A 214 1.59 -19.71 -3.95
C THR A 214 2.14 -18.95 -5.16
N MET A 215 2.14 -17.62 -5.11
CA MET A 215 2.73 -16.77 -6.14
C MET A 215 4.21 -17.09 -6.38
N ARG A 216 4.99 -17.30 -5.31
CA ARG A 216 6.40 -17.71 -5.37
C ARG A 216 6.60 -19.11 -5.92
N ARG A 217 5.71 -20.05 -5.59
CA ARG A 217 5.77 -21.45 -6.09
C ARG A 217 5.33 -21.59 -7.54
N MET A 218 4.56 -20.63 -8.05
CA MET A 218 3.99 -20.64 -9.40
C MET A 218 4.38 -19.35 -10.14
N PRO A 219 5.68 -19.09 -10.39
CA PRO A 219 6.13 -17.79 -10.92
C PRO A 219 5.51 -17.39 -12.26
N ASP A 220 5.15 -18.37 -13.09
CA ASP A 220 4.64 -18.16 -14.45
C ASP A 220 3.11 -18.11 -14.54
N SER A 221 2.40 -18.39 -13.43
CA SER A 221 0.93 -18.42 -13.44
C SER A 221 0.33 -17.02 -13.31
N PRO A 222 -0.75 -16.69 -14.04
CA PRO A 222 -1.52 -15.47 -13.81
C PRO A 222 -1.97 -15.34 -12.35
N ALA A 223 -1.98 -14.11 -11.82
CA ALA A 223 -2.41 -13.85 -10.44
C ALA A 223 -3.84 -14.35 -10.17
N ASN A 224 -4.73 -14.31 -11.16
CA ASN A 224 -6.10 -14.83 -11.04
C ASN A 224 -6.14 -16.35 -10.82
N GLU A 225 -5.25 -17.12 -11.46
CA GLU A 225 -5.17 -18.57 -11.24
C GLU A 225 -4.66 -18.90 -9.83
N VAL A 226 -3.67 -18.14 -9.36
CA VAL A 226 -3.15 -18.27 -8.00
C VAL A 226 -4.21 -17.90 -6.96
N PHE A 227 -4.94 -16.81 -7.20
CA PHE A 227 -6.05 -16.39 -6.37
C PHE A 227 -7.14 -17.46 -6.31
N LEU A 228 -7.59 -17.96 -7.46
CA LEU A 228 -8.60 -19.02 -7.59
C LEU A 228 -8.23 -20.28 -6.81
N LYS A 229 -6.96 -20.70 -6.82
CA LYS A 229 -6.50 -21.90 -6.08
C LYS A 229 -6.73 -21.82 -4.58
N PHE A 230 -6.72 -20.62 -4.01
CA PHE A 230 -6.85 -20.43 -2.57
C PHE A 230 -8.27 -20.01 -2.16
N THR A 231 -8.88 -19.10 -2.92
CA THR A 231 -10.21 -18.55 -2.58
C THR A 231 -11.36 -19.38 -3.16
N ASN A 232 -11.08 -20.37 -4.02
CA ASN A 232 -12.07 -21.07 -4.86
C ASN A 232 -12.95 -20.12 -5.70
N THR A 233 -12.50 -18.88 -5.87
CA THR A 233 -13.25 -17.78 -6.48
C THR A 233 -12.30 -17.00 -7.39
N ASP A 234 -12.62 -16.82 -8.66
CA ASP A 234 -11.83 -15.95 -9.54
C ASP A 234 -12.10 -14.46 -9.25
N PHE A 235 -11.32 -13.56 -9.84
CA PHE A 235 -11.48 -12.12 -9.61
C PHE A 235 -12.87 -11.59 -10.01
N GLU A 236 -13.48 -12.09 -11.09
CA GLU A 236 -14.80 -11.63 -11.54
C GLU A 236 -15.90 -12.04 -10.55
N LYS A 237 -15.88 -13.28 -10.06
CA LYS A 237 -16.80 -13.75 -9.03
C LYS A 237 -16.59 -13.00 -7.72
N PHE A 238 -15.35 -12.77 -7.32
CA PHE A 238 -15.02 -11.99 -6.12
C PHE A 238 -15.53 -10.55 -6.25
N TYR A 239 -15.35 -9.94 -7.42
CA TYR A 239 -15.86 -8.61 -7.70
C TYR A 239 -17.40 -8.57 -7.70
N GLY A 240 -18.06 -9.63 -8.15
CA GLY A 240 -19.50 -9.83 -8.00
C GLY A 240 -19.94 -9.89 -6.54
N MET A 241 -19.23 -10.64 -5.70
CA MET A 241 -19.49 -10.68 -4.24
C MET A 241 -19.31 -9.30 -3.62
N PHE A 242 -18.27 -8.57 -4.01
CA PHE A 242 -18.06 -7.20 -3.54
C PHE A 242 -19.22 -6.27 -3.90
N LYS A 243 -19.74 -6.34 -5.12
CA LYS A 243 -20.93 -5.57 -5.53
C LYS A 243 -22.15 -5.87 -4.66
N ILE A 244 -22.38 -7.16 -4.36
CA ILE A 244 -23.46 -7.60 -3.47
C ILE A 244 -23.27 -7.02 -2.06
N CYS A 245 -22.05 -6.96 -1.54
CA CYS A 245 -21.76 -6.32 -0.25
C CYS A 245 -22.06 -4.82 -0.26
N VAL A 246 -21.67 -4.11 -1.32
CA VAL A 246 -21.99 -2.67 -1.49
C VAL A 246 -23.49 -2.45 -1.55
N GLU A 247 -24.22 -3.28 -2.32
CA GLU A 247 -25.68 -3.21 -2.46
C GLU A 247 -26.41 -3.39 -1.14
N ASN A 248 -26.02 -4.41 -0.36
CA ASN A 248 -26.70 -4.78 0.88
C ASN A 248 -26.21 -4.00 2.10
N ASN A 249 -25.31 -3.03 1.93
CA ASN A 249 -24.66 -2.31 3.02
C ASN A 249 -24.07 -3.27 4.07
N ALA A 250 -23.37 -4.30 3.60
CA ALA A 250 -22.63 -5.19 4.49
C ALA A 250 -21.58 -4.38 5.25
N ASP A 251 -21.43 -4.65 6.55
CA ASP A 251 -20.43 -3.96 7.36
C ASP A 251 -19.03 -4.51 7.04
N LEU A 252 -18.26 -3.71 6.29
CA LEU A 252 -16.86 -3.97 5.98
C LEU A 252 -15.92 -3.00 6.71
N MET A 253 -16.45 -2.21 7.65
CA MET A 253 -15.66 -1.31 8.46
C MET A 253 -14.75 -2.12 9.40
N PRO A 254 -13.53 -1.66 9.69
CA PRO A 254 -12.72 -2.24 10.75
C PRO A 254 -13.45 -2.10 12.09
N ALA A 255 -13.37 -3.15 12.92
CA ALA A 255 -13.91 -3.19 14.27
C ALA A 255 -13.13 -2.28 15.25
#